data_AF-A0A932L0H9-F1
#
_entry.id   AF-A0A932L0H9-F1
#
_cell.length_a   1.000
_cell.length_b   1.000
_cell.length_c   1.000
_cell.angle_alpha   90.00
_cell.angle_beta   90.00
_cell.angle_gamma   90.00
#
_symmetry.space_group_name_H-M   'P 1'
#
loop_
_entity.id
_entity.type
_entity.pdbx_description
1 polymer ?
#
loop_
_entity_poly.entity_id
_entity_poly.type
_entity_poly.pdbx_seq_one_letter_code
_entity_poly.pdbx_strand_id
1 'polypeptide(L)' 'LVMVLFAGLRERLALAAVPRLFAGPPIGFITASLLALAFMGFSGMSTN' A
#
# COMPACT_ATOMS: atom_id res chain seq x y z
N LEU A 1 -14.06 0.29 -4.34
CA LEU A 1 -12.87 1.17 -4.25
C LEU A 1 -11.58 0.39 -3.94
N VAL A 2 -11.56 -0.48 -2.93
CA VAL A 2 -10.37 -1.26 -2.52
C VAL A 2 -9.75 -2.07 -3.67
N MET A 3 -10.54 -2.78 -4.48
CA MET A 3 -10.04 -3.52 -5.66
C MET A 3 -9.28 -2.62 -6.66
N VAL A 4 -9.79 -1.41 -6.90
CA VAL A 4 -9.17 -0.42 -7.79
C VAL A 4 -7.87 0.12 -7.17
N LEU A 5 -7.87 0.36 -5.86
CA LEU A 5 -6.69 0.79 -5.12
C LEU A 5 -5.56 -0.25 -5.19
N PHE A 6 -5.88 -1.53 -4.94
CA PHE A 6 -4.90 -2.62 -5.05
C PHE A 6 -4.39 -2.81 -6.48
N ALA A 7 -5.24 -2.67 -7.50
CA ALA A 7 -4.83 -2.73 -8.90
C ALA A 7 -3.83 -1.63 -9.25
N GLY A 8 -4.14 -0.37 -8.90
CA GLY A 8 -3.25 0.77 -9.13
C GLY A 8 -1.93 0.67 -8.35
N LEU A 9 -1.99 0.16 -7.11
CA LEU A 9 -0.80 -0.03 -6.28
C LEU A 9 0.15 -1.08 -6.88
N ARG A 10 -0.38 -2.18 -7.42
CA ARG A 10 0.40 -3.21 -8.13
C ARG A 10 1.07 -2.66 -9.40
N GLU A 11 0.35 -1.85 -10.16
CA GLU A 11 0.87 -1.22 -11.38
C GLU A 11 1.99 -0.22 -11.06
N ARG A 12 1.79 0.63 -10.04
CA ARG A 12 2.82 1.56 -9.56
C ARG A 12 4.07 0.84 -9.07
N LEU A 13 3.90 -0.28 -8.34
CA LEU A 13 5.02 -1.09 -7.87
C LEU A 13 5.78 -1.77 -9.02
N ALA A 14 5.10 -2.20 -10.08
CA ALA A 14 5.74 -2.78 -11.25
C ALA A 14 6.56 -1.76 -12.06
N LEU A 15 6.18 -0.48 -12.02
CA LEU A 15 6.89 0.62 -12.68
C LEU A 15 7.97 1.26 -11.79
N ALA A 16 7.96 1.00 -10.48
CA ALA A 16 8.93 1.54 -9.55
C ALA A 16 10.27 0.84 -9.67
N ALA A 17 11.37 1.60 -9.63
CA ALA A 17 12.73 1.06 -9.56
C ALA A 17 13.01 0.51 -8.15
N VAL A 18 12.52 -0.69 -7.86
CA VAL A 18 12.74 -1.36 -6.56
C VAL A 18 14.13 -2.00 -6.56
N PRO A 19 15.01 -1.70 -5.57
CA PRO A 19 16.30 -2.36 -5.44
C PRO A 19 16.12 -3.88 -5.31
N ARG A 20 17.03 -4.66 -5.90
CA ARG A 20 16.94 -6.14 -5.93
C ARG A 20 16.76 -6.77 -4.55
N LEU A 21 17.29 -6.14 -3.50
CA LEU A 21 17.15 -6.57 -2.09
C LEU A 21 15.72 -6.46 -1.55
N PHE A 22 14.89 -5.57 -2.10
CA PHE A 22 13.51 -5.34 -1.67
C PHE A 22 12.46 -5.86 -2.66
N ALA A 23 12.89 -6.40 -3.80
CA ALA A 23 12.01 -6.94 -4.82
C ALA A 23 11.27 -8.20 -4.32
N GLY A 24 9.99 -8.32 -4.68
CA GLY A 24 9.16 -9.48 -4.35
C GLY A 24 8.41 -9.33 -3.01
N PRO A 25 8.54 -10.28 -2.05
CA PRO A 25 7.79 -10.24 -0.79
C PRO A 25 8.00 -8.99 0.10
N PRO A 26 9.22 -8.43 0.26
CA PRO A 26 9.46 -7.33 1.20
C PRO A 26 8.69 -6.05 0.88
N ILE A 27 8.68 -5.63 -0.39
CA ILE A 27 7.94 -4.45 -0.83
C ILE A 27 6.42 -4.62 -0.66
N GLY A 28 5.91 -5.85 -0.81
CA GLY A 28 4.52 -6.18 -0.54
C GLY A 28 4.12 -5.87 0.90
N PHE A 29 4.93 -6.30 1.88
CA PHE A 29 4.66 -6.03 3.30
C PHE A 29 4.72 -4.54 3.65
N ILE A 30 5.68 -3.80 3.08
CA ILE A 30 5.79 -2.34 3.29
C ILE A 30 4.55 -1.63 2.75
N THR A 31 4.10 -1.99 1.55
CA THR A 31 2.91 -1.36 0.97
C THR A 31 1.62 -1.72 1.72
N ALA A 32 1.52 -2.96 2.21
CA ALA A 32 0.38 -3.39 3.02
C ALA A 32 0.33 -2.67 4.38
N SER A 33 1.47 -2.45 5.04
CA SER A 33 1.51 -1.72 6.30
C SER A 33 1.18 -0.24 6.13
N LEU A 34 1.69 0.41 5.08
CA LEU A 34 1.34 1.79 4.74
C LEU A 34 -0.15 1.93 4.41
N LEU A 35 -0.72 0.96 3.69
CA LEU A 35 -2.15 0.92 3.40
C LEU A 35 -2.96 0.79 4.69
N ALA A 36 -2.56 -0.09 5.61
CA ALA A 36 -3.20 -0.25 6.91
C ALA A 36 -3.16 1.04 7.75
N LEU A 37 -2.03 1.75 7.74
CA LEU A 37 -1.89 3.05 8.42
C LEU A 37 -2.79 4.12 7.80
N ALA A 38 -2.88 4.17 6.46
CA ALA A 38 -3.77 5.11 5.78
C ALA A 38 -5.23 4.87 6.13
N PHE A 39 -5.68 3.61 6.20
CA PHE A 39 -7.03 3.26 6.67
C PHE A 39 -7.24 3.58 8.15
N MET A 40 -6.23 3.35 9.00
CA MET A 40 -6.30 3.71 10.42
C MET A 40 -6.39 5.22 10.63
N GLY A 41 -5.75 6.04 9.78
CA GLY A 41 -5.89 7.50 9.83
C GLY A 41 -7.32 8.02 9.61
N PHE A 42 -8.16 7.24 8.92
CA PHE A 42 -9.59 7.56 8.77
C PHE A 42 -10.45 7.10 9.94
N SER A 43 -9.96 6.21 10.83
CA SER A 43 -10.76 5.72 11.97
C SER A 43 -10.98 6.80 13.04
N GLY A 44 -10.06 7.77 13.16
CA GLY A 44 -10.17 8.90 14.08
C GLY A 44 -11.14 10.01 13.65
N MET A 45 -11.65 9.98 12.42
CA MET A 45 -12.60 10.98 11.90
C MET A 45 -14.06 10.68 12.27
N SER A 46 -14.33 9.59 12.99
CA SER A 46 -15.65 9.24 13.52
C SER A 46 -15.79 9.74 14.97
N THR A 47 -15.73 11.04 15.17
CA THR A 47 -16.10 11.65 16.45
C THR A 47 -17.05 12.84 16.22
N ASN A 48 -18.25 12.67 16.79
CA ASN A 48 -19.49 13.47 16.73
C ASN A 48 -20.41 13.25 15.52
#